data_AF-A0A7S4BI12-F1
#
_entry.id   AF-A0A7S4BI12-F1
#
_cell.length_a   1.000
_cell.length_b   1.000
_cell.length_c   1.000
_cell.angle_alpha   90.00
_cell.angle_beta   90.00
_cell.angle_gamma   90.00
#
_symmetry.space_group_name_H-M   'P 1'
#
loop_
_entity.id
_entity.type
_entity.pdbx_description
1 polymer ?
#
loop_
_entity_poly.entity_id
_entity_poly.type
_entity_poly.pdbx_seq_one_letter_code
_entity_poly.pdbx_strand_id
1 'polypeptide(L)'
;MRLAAHLCGTRVDELLRGDVAFVRRLHEEVGFGRVQINATSANGACVEAFGSDGGADECAAKLRAAFAQLPQVEFILQRNSETRPLWQRLLHEPSRNMSVLYDESMGLGISAASWPTPDEAVPFGFAGGLSPTNLQQELAKMDEIAAGRVIWVDMESSLRTELLDGRDIFDCNKAMLCVETVVAMGYQPGLDYAHDADGANKTDPSYVGTTDSDLADGADADAATRKKMKTS
;
A
#
# COMPACT_ATOMS: atom_id res chain seq x y z
N MET A 1 0.88 13.99 -12.75
CA MET A 1 1.53 13.67 -11.47
C MET A 1 0.63 12.72 -10.69
N ARG A 2 1.18 11.63 -10.13
CA ARG A 2 0.43 10.68 -9.30
C ARG A 2 0.52 11.14 -7.83
N LEU A 3 -0.26 12.14 -7.44
CA LEU A 3 -0.24 12.66 -6.07
C LEU A 3 -1.06 11.76 -5.11
N ALA A 4 -0.75 11.81 -3.82
CA ALA A 4 -1.54 11.19 -2.77
C ALA A 4 -1.98 12.26 -1.76
N ALA A 5 -3.25 12.24 -1.36
CA ALA A 5 -3.73 13.12 -0.30
C ALA A 5 -3.42 12.52 1.07
N HIS A 6 -2.88 13.32 1.98
CA HIS A 6 -2.58 12.91 3.35
C HIS A 6 -3.83 13.08 4.23
N LEU A 7 -4.44 11.98 4.68
CA LEU A 7 -5.62 12.00 5.52
C LEU A 7 -5.24 11.84 6.99
N CYS A 8 -5.44 12.91 7.77
CA CYS A 8 -5.12 12.98 9.21
C CYS A 8 -6.27 13.65 10.00
N GLY A 9 -6.16 13.64 11.34
CA GLY A 9 -7.11 14.25 12.26
C GLY A 9 -8.55 13.78 12.05
N THR A 10 -9.49 14.71 12.15
CA THR A 10 -10.92 14.41 11.97
C THR A 10 -11.25 13.77 10.62
N ARG A 11 -10.45 14.02 9.57
CA ARG A 11 -10.70 13.44 8.24
C ARG A 11 -10.43 11.95 8.18
N VAL A 12 -9.44 11.46 8.92
CA VAL A 12 -9.23 10.01 9.03
C VAL A 12 -10.28 9.37 9.93
N ASP A 13 -10.73 10.07 10.98
CA ASP A 13 -11.80 9.58 11.86
C ASP A 13 -13.16 9.49 11.17
N GLU A 14 -13.47 10.42 10.25
CA GLU A 14 -14.65 10.35 9.37
C GLU A 14 -14.62 9.07 8.53
N LEU A 15 -13.48 8.78 7.89
CA LEU A 15 -13.30 7.58 7.09
C LEU A 15 -13.38 6.29 7.92
N LEU A 16 -12.81 6.27 9.13
CA LEU A 16 -12.91 5.15 10.09
C LEU A 16 -14.37 4.88 10.53
N ARG A 17 -15.24 5.88 10.44
CA ARG A 17 -16.68 5.77 10.67
C ARG A 17 -17.46 5.39 9.41
N GLY A 18 -16.79 5.21 8.28
CA GLY A 18 -17.37 4.83 6.98
C GLY A 18 -17.83 6.02 6.13
N ASP A 19 -17.54 7.26 6.54
CA ASP A 19 -17.87 8.44 5.75
C ASP A 19 -16.82 8.69 4.66
N VAL A 20 -17.25 8.53 3.41
CA VAL A 20 -16.41 8.72 2.22
C VAL A 20 -16.54 10.09 1.58
N ALA A 21 -17.38 10.99 2.12
CA ALA A 21 -17.72 12.25 1.45
C ALA A 21 -16.48 13.13 1.18
N PHE A 22 -15.56 13.23 2.15
CA PHE A 22 -14.35 14.02 1.96
C PHE A 22 -13.38 13.39 0.95
N VAL A 23 -13.16 12.07 1.02
CA VAL A 23 -12.33 11.33 0.06
C VAL A 23 -12.90 11.45 -1.36
N ARG A 24 -14.23 11.34 -1.49
CA ARG A 24 -14.93 11.52 -2.76
C ARG A 24 -14.65 12.90 -3.36
N ARG A 25 -14.75 13.98 -2.57
CA ARG A 25 -14.42 15.33 -3.05
C ARG A 25 -12.96 15.47 -3.46
N LEU A 26 -12.02 14.92 -2.68
CA LEU A 26 -10.60 14.93 -3.05
C LEU A 26 -10.37 14.27 -4.41
N HIS A 27 -11.10 13.20 -4.70
CA HIS A 27 -11.02 12.53 -5.99
C HIS A 27 -11.72 13.30 -7.12
N GLU A 28 -13.00 13.61 -6.95
CA GLU A 28 -13.87 14.14 -8.01
C GLU A 28 -13.63 15.62 -8.30
N GLU A 29 -13.31 16.43 -7.28
CA GLU A 29 -13.16 17.88 -7.41
C GLU A 29 -11.70 18.33 -7.50
N VAL A 30 -10.78 17.62 -6.82
CA VAL A 30 -9.35 17.99 -6.77
C VAL A 30 -8.48 17.09 -7.66
N GLY A 31 -8.92 15.88 -7.96
CA GLY A 31 -8.21 14.94 -8.85
C GLY A 31 -7.20 14.02 -8.15
N PHE A 32 -7.27 13.86 -6.83
CA PHE A 32 -6.42 12.88 -6.14
C PHE A 32 -6.86 11.44 -6.49
N GLY A 33 -5.95 10.66 -7.07
CA GLY A 33 -6.16 9.24 -7.34
C GLY A 33 -5.80 8.32 -6.16
N ARG A 34 -5.13 8.87 -5.14
CA ARG A 34 -4.64 8.11 -3.98
C ARG A 34 -4.86 8.89 -2.68
N VAL A 35 -5.13 8.17 -1.59
CA VAL A 35 -5.29 8.75 -0.26
C VAL A 35 -4.53 7.89 0.77
N GLN A 36 -3.70 8.53 1.58
CA GLN A 36 -2.97 7.88 2.67
C GLN A 36 -3.72 8.04 3.99
N ILE A 37 -4.05 6.92 4.62
CA ILE A 37 -4.77 6.82 5.88
C ILE A 37 -3.75 6.82 7.02
N ASN A 38 -3.62 7.96 7.71
CA ASN A 38 -2.66 8.14 8.80
C ASN A 38 -3.38 8.18 10.15
N ALA A 39 -3.93 7.04 10.54
CA ALA A 39 -4.74 6.87 11.76
C ALA A 39 -3.86 6.74 13.02
N THR A 40 -2.92 7.65 13.22
CA THR A 40 -2.06 7.69 14.41
C THR A 40 -2.40 8.85 15.32
N SER A 41 -2.12 8.71 16.61
CA SER A 41 -2.31 9.79 17.60
C SER A 41 -1.44 11.00 17.28
N ALA A 42 -0.22 10.79 16.77
CA ALA A 42 0.67 11.84 16.27
C ALA A 42 0.05 12.65 15.11
N ASN A 43 -0.84 12.04 14.33
CA ASN A 43 -1.61 12.68 13.26
C ASN A 43 -3.00 13.16 13.73
N GLY A 44 -3.27 13.15 15.03
CA GLY A 44 -4.52 13.63 15.62
C GLY A 44 -5.73 12.71 15.43
N ALA A 45 -5.52 11.45 15.09
CA ALA A 45 -6.59 10.46 14.96
C ALA A 45 -7.08 9.96 16.33
N CYS A 46 -8.36 9.59 16.43
CA CYS A 46 -8.93 8.94 17.62
C CYS A 46 -8.58 7.45 17.63
N VAL A 47 -7.42 7.12 18.20
CA VAL A 47 -6.91 5.75 18.26
C VAL A 47 -7.76 4.82 19.14
N GLU A 48 -8.52 5.40 20.08
CA GLU A 48 -9.45 4.66 20.93
C GLU A 48 -10.57 3.98 20.13
N ALA A 49 -10.93 4.53 18.96
CA ALA A 49 -11.96 3.97 18.09
C ALA A 49 -11.65 2.53 17.66
N PHE A 50 -10.37 2.17 17.57
CA PHE A 50 -9.89 0.83 17.22
C PHE A 50 -8.96 0.23 18.29
N GLY A 51 -8.99 0.77 19.52
CA GLY A 51 -8.16 0.27 20.62
C GLY A 51 -8.66 -1.02 21.26
N SER A 52 -9.91 -1.42 20.99
CA SER A 52 -10.48 -2.72 21.39
C SER A 52 -10.69 -3.61 20.17
N ASP A 53 -10.74 -4.93 20.36
CA ASP A 53 -10.96 -5.86 19.25
C ASP A 53 -12.26 -5.59 18.50
N GLY A 54 -13.36 -5.34 19.21
CA GLY A 54 -14.65 -5.02 18.59
C GLY A 54 -14.65 -3.69 17.84
N GLY A 55 -13.99 -2.66 18.38
CA GLY A 55 -13.83 -1.37 17.69
C GLY A 55 -12.97 -1.50 16.44
N ALA A 56 -11.87 -2.26 16.52
CA ALA A 56 -11.01 -2.54 15.37
C ALA A 56 -11.72 -3.35 14.28
N ASP A 57 -12.53 -4.34 14.65
CA ASP A 57 -13.38 -5.08 13.70
C ASP A 57 -14.38 -4.14 13.00
N GLU A 58 -15.04 -3.28 13.75
CA GLU A 58 -16.00 -2.30 13.21
C GLU A 58 -15.33 -1.31 12.26
N CYS A 59 -14.20 -0.71 12.66
CA CYS A 59 -13.43 0.20 11.81
C CYS A 59 -12.92 -0.49 10.55
N ALA A 60 -12.38 -1.71 10.65
CA ALA A 60 -11.91 -2.47 9.49
C ALA A 60 -13.06 -2.78 8.51
N ALA A 61 -14.23 -3.19 9.01
CA ALA A 61 -15.41 -3.44 8.19
C ALA A 61 -15.87 -2.16 7.46
N LYS A 62 -15.86 -1.02 8.14
CA LYS A 62 -16.21 0.29 7.55
C LYS A 62 -15.20 0.73 6.50
N LEU A 63 -13.90 0.55 6.75
CA LEU A 63 -12.86 0.83 5.76
C LEU A 63 -13.01 -0.04 4.51
N ARG A 64 -13.27 -1.35 4.67
CA ARG A 64 -13.57 -2.25 3.54
C ARG A 64 -14.74 -1.74 2.70
N ALA A 65 -15.83 -1.36 3.36
CA ALA A 65 -17.01 -0.79 2.69
C ALA A 65 -16.70 0.55 2.01
N ALA A 66 -15.85 1.39 2.60
CA ALA A 66 -15.40 2.64 2.00
C ALA A 66 -14.54 2.41 0.76
N PHE A 67 -13.61 1.46 0.81
CA PHE A 67 -12.73 1.11 -0.31
C PHE A 67 -13.54 0.58 -1.50
N ALA A 68 -14.57 -0.23 -1.23
CA ALA A 68 -15.48 -0.75 -2.25
C ALA A 68 -16.36 0.33 -2.89
N GLN A 69 -16.67 1.42 -2.18
CA GLN A 69 -17.45 2.55 -2.71
C GLN A 69 -16.64 3.46 -3.63
N LEU A 70 -15.31 3.40 -3.56
CA LEU A 70 -14.38 4.23 -4.33
C LEU A 70 -13.29 3.36 -4.97
N PRO A 71 -13.64 2.39 -5.84
CA PRO A 71 -12.69 1.43 -6.42
C PRO A 71 -11.61 2.10 -7.30
N GLN A 72 -11.84 3.33 -7.76
CA GLN A 72 -10.90 4.14 -8.53
C GLN A 72 -9.89 4.91 -7.69
N VAL A 73 -10.04 4.91 -6.36
CA VAL A 73 -9.11 5.55 -5.43
C VAL A 73 -8.23 4.47 -4.79
N GLU A 74 -6.92 4.65 -4.84
CA GLU A 74 -5.98 3.83 -4.08
C GLU A 74 -5.92 4.32 -2.62
N PHE A 75 -6.15 3.41 -1.67
CA PHE A 75 -6.04 3.69 -0.24
C PHE A 75 -4.72 3.13 0.29
N ILE A 76 -3.82 4.02 0.70
CA ILE A 76 -2.52 3.68 1.27
C ILE A 76 -2.67 3.59 2.79
N LEU A 77 -2.57 2.40 3.35
CA LEU A 77 -2.67 2.17 4.78
C LEU A 77 -1.31 2.35 5.46
N GLN A 78 -1.19 3.32 6.37
CA GLN A 78 0.02 3.48 7.17
C GLN A 78 0.13 2.34 8.19
N ARG A 79 1.19 1.54 8.09
CA ARG A 79 1.48 0.42 8.97
C ARG A 79 2.55 0.79 9.99
N ASN A 80 2.17 0.71 11.26
CA ASN A 80 3.06 0.74 12.42
C ASN A 80 2.43 -0.03 13.60
N SER A 81 3.11 -0.06 14.74
CA SER A 81 2.59 -0.68 15.96
C SER A 81 1.25 -0.11 16.46
N GLU A 82 0.99 1.19 16.31
CA GLU A 82 -0.26 1.84 16.77
C GLU A 82 -1.46 1.48 15.87
N THR A 83 -1.26 1.46 14.55
CA THR A 83 -2.31 1.10 13.58
C THR A 83 -2.48 -0.41 13.40
N ARG A 84 -1.74 -1.23 14.16
CA ARG A 84 -1.80 -2.71 14.14
C ARG A 84 -3.19 -3.30 14.23
N PRO A 85 -4.09 -2.84 15.11
CA PRO A 85 -5.45 -3.38 15.16
C PRO A 85 -6.18 -3.29 13.82
N LEU A 86 -5.90 -2.25 13.02
CA LEU A 86 -6.51 -2.03 11.71
C LEU A 86 -5.84 -2.84 10.60
N TRP A 87 -4.51 -2.69 10.42
CA TRP A 87 -3.85 -3.30 9.26
C TRP A 87 -3.83 -4.82 9.33
N GLN A 88 -3.79 -5.43 10.52
CA GLN A 88 -3.87 -6.90 10.63
C GLN A 88 -5.20 -7.43 10.09
N ARG A 89 -6.29 -6.73 10.37
CA ARG A 89 -7.64 -7.10 9.91
C ARG A 89 -7.81 -6.85 8.42
N LEU A 90 -7.28 -5.74 7.91
CA LEU A 90 -7.38 -5.39 6.49
C LEU A 90 -6.53 -6.33 5.62
N LEU A 91 -5.34 -6.71 6.07
CA LEU A 91 -4.45 -7.61 5.32
C LEU A 91 -4.90 -9.07 5.31
N HIS A 92 -5.77 -9.49 6.23
CA HIS A 92 -6.35 -10.83 6.18
C HIS A 92 -7.14 -11.09 4.88
N GLU A 93 -7.77 -10.04 4.35
CA GLU A 93 -8.49 -10.07 3.08
C GLU A 93 -8.29 -8.71 2.41
N PRO A 94 -7.21 -8.47 1.67
CA PRO A 94 -6.90 -7.13 1.18
C PRO A 94 -7.87 -6.68 0.08
N SER A 95 -8.33 -5.42 0.16
CA SER A 95 -9.07 -4.81 -0.95
C SER A 95 -8.14 -4.56 -2.14
N ARG A 96 -8.66 -4.71 -3.37
CA ARG A 96 -7.86 -4.57 -4.61
C ARG A 96 -7.24 -3.19 -4.81
N ASN A 97 -7.87 -2.16 -4.27
CA ASN A 97 -7.42 -0.76 -4.34
C ASN A 97 -6.72 -0.31 -3.04
N MET A 98 -6.11 -1.24 -2.30
CA MET A 98 -5.34 -0.94 -1.11
C MET A 98 -3.84 -1.13 -1.38
N SER A 99 -3.04 -0.27 -0.77
CA SER A 99 -1.59 -0.44 -0.65
C SER A 99 -1.16 -0.20 0.80
N VAL A 100 0.08 -0.57 1.14
CA VAL A 100 0.63 -0.43 2.50
C VAL A 100 1.85 0.49 2.49
N LEU A 101 1.92 1.41 3.44
CA LEU A 101 3.11 2.18 3.73
C LEU A 101 3.72 1.69 5.04
N TYR A 102 4.90 1.07 4.98
CA TYR A 102 5.65 0.67 6.17
C TYR A 102 6.33 1.90 6.77
N ASP A 103 5.80 2.40 7.88
CA ASP A 103 6.27 3.62 8.54
C ASP A 103 6.19 3.50 10.07
N GLU A 104 7.17 2.81 10.66
CA GLU A 104 7.24 2.65 12.12
C GLU A 104 7.52 3.98 12.84
N SER A 105 7.99 5.00 12.11
CA SER A 105 8.21 6.32 12.68
C SER A 105 6.92 7.09 12.94
N MET A 106 5.78 6.62 12.42
CA MET A 106 4.48 7.30 12.52
C MET A 106 4.51 8.72 11.91
N GLY A 107 5.39 8.97 10.95
CA GLY A 107 5.65 10.29 10.37
C GLY A 107 6.72 11.12 11.10
N LEU A 108 7.37 10.60 12.14
CA LEU A 108 8.39 11.35 12.90
C LEU A 108 9.78 11.36 12.23
N GLY A 109 9.98 10.57 11.17
CA GLY A 109 11.25 10.57 10.44
C GLY A 109 12.39 9.86 11.16
N ILE A 110 12.08 8.84 11.97
CA ILE A 110 13.06 7.99 12.66
C ILE A 110 13.32 6.73 11.83
N SER A 111 14.58 6.40 11.56
CA SER A 111 14.94 5.23 10.75
C SER A 111 14.61 3.94 11.49
N ALA A 112 14.01 2.98 10.78
CA ALA A 112 13.79 1.64 11.32
C ALA A 112 15.12 0.89 11.50
N ALA A 113 15.25 0.11 12.57
CA ALA A 113 16.43 -0.76 12.77
C ALA A 113 16.50 -1.89 11.73
N SER A 114 15.34 -2.31 11.21
CA SER A 114 15.18 -3.30 10.15
C SER A 114 13.84 -3.08 9.45
N TRP A 115 13.78 -3.33 8.14
CA TRP A 115 12.52 -3.30 7.40
C TRP A 115 11.78 -4.63 7.54
N PRO A 116 10.47 -4.63 7.82
CA PRO A 116 9.70 -5.86 7.89
C PRO A 116 9.54 -6.47 6.49
N THR A 117 9.47 -7.80 6.40
CA THR A 117 9.10 -8.49 5.16
C THR A 117 7.71 -8.02 4.72
N PRO A 118 7.56 -7.54 3.47
CA PRO A 118 6.27 -7.07 2.99
C PRO A 118 5.26 -8.19 2.77
N ASP A 119 3.98 -7.91 3.00
CA ASP A 119 2.89 -8.82 2.64
C ASP A 119 2.87 -9.06 1.11
N GLU A 120 2.83 -10.32 0.69
CA GLU A 120 3.01 -10.73 -0.72
C GLU A 120 1.88 -10.22 -1.64
N ALA A 121 0.67 -10.07 -1.11
CA ALA A 121 -0.54 -9.82 -1.89
C ALA A 121 -0.83 -8.34 -2.18
N VAL A 122 -0.10 -7.40 -1.57
CA VAL A 122 -0.47 -5.98 -1.56
C VAL A 122 0.70 -5.10 -2.02
N PRO A 123 0.48 -4.12 -2.93
CA PRO A 123 1.48 -3.11 -3.27
C PRO A 123 1.96 -2.36 -2.03
N PHE A 124 3.23 -1.98 -1.98
CA PHE A 124 3.78 -1.37 -0.79
C PHE A 124 4.91 -0.37 -1.04
N GLY A 125 5.09 0.52 -0.06
CA GLY A 125 6.25 1.39 0.01
C GLY A 125 6.75 1.57 1.44
N PHE A 126 7.83 2.31 1.57
CA PHE A 126 8.52 2.53 2.83
C PHE A 126 8.62 4.03 3.16
N ALA A 127 8.47 4.35 4.43
CA ALA A 127 8.76 5.68 4.96
C ALA A 127 9.45 5.55 6.33
N GLY A 128 9.82 6.69 6.89
CA GLY A 128 10.44 6.76 8.22
C GLY A 128 11.96 6.83 8.16
N GLY A 129 12.49 8.01 8.45
CA GLY A 129 13.92 8.27 8.60
C GLY A 129 14.77 8.05 7.35
N LEU A 130 14.13 8.06 6.18
CA LEU A 130 14.82 8.17 4.90
C LEU A 130 15.29 9.62 4.71
N SER A 131 16.47 9.78 4.13
CA SER A 131 17.11 11.06 3.88
C SER A 131 18.07 10.96 2.70
N PRO A 132 18.46 12.09 2.08
CA PRO A 132 19.44 12.07 1.00
C PRO A 132 20.77 11.38 1.36
N THR A 133 21.14 11.36 2.64
CA THR A 133 22.42 10.81 3.10
C THR A 133 22.40 9.31 3.36
N ASN A 134 21.24 8.70 3.63
CA ASN A 134 21.11 7.26 3.91
C ASN A 134 20.31 6.49 2.85
N LEU A 135 19.67 7.18 1.89
CA LEU A 135 18.75 6.57 0.93
C LEU A 135 19.39 5.39 0.18
N GLN A 136 20.65 5.50 -0.25
CA GLN A 136 21.33 4.42 -0.96
C GLN A 136 21.42 3.12 -0.13
N GLN A 137 21.77 3.27 1.16
CA GLN A 137 21.92 2.13 2.06
C GLN A 137 20.57 1.52 2.41
N GLU A 138 19.54 2.36 2.59
CA GLU A 138 18.19 1.89 2.89
C GLU A 138 17.53 1.23 1.69
N LEU A 139 17.69 1.77 0.48
CA LEU A 139 17.22 1.13 -0.76
C LEU A 139 17.85 -0.23 -0.98
N ALA A 140 19.15 -0.40 -0.70
CA ALA A 140 19.80 -1.71 -0.80
C ALA A 140 19.17 -2.76 0.15
N LYS A 141 18.87 -2.37 1.40
CA LYS A 141 18.17 -3.23 2.36
C LYS A 141 16.73 -3.53 1.92
N MET A 142 16.04 -2.52 1.37
CA MET A 142 14.68 -2.67 0.85
C MET A 142 14.63 -3.60 -0.35
N ASP A 143 15.64 -3.57 -1.23
CA ASP A 143 15.69 -4.43 -2.42
C ASP A 143 15.77 -5.91 -2.04
N GLU A 144 16.58 -6.23 -1.02
CA GLU A 144 16.68 -7.59 -0.47
C GLU A 144 15.33 -8.13 0.01
N ILE A 145 14.54 -7.31 0.72
CA ILE A 145 13.23 -7.73 1.26
C ILE A 145 12.11 -7.65 0.23
N ALA A 146 12.24 -6.77 -0.78
CA ALA A 146 11.25 -6.61 -1.83
C ALA A 146 11.32 -7.76 -2.85
N ALA A 147 12.47 -8.45 -2.93
CA ALA A 147 12.67 -9.62 -3.77
C ALA A 147 12.25 -9.38 -5.24
N GLY A 148 12.63 -8.22 -5.79
CA GLY A 148 12.33 -7.81 -7.17
C GLY A 148 10.93 -7.22 -7.39
N ARG A 149 10.12 -7.05 -6.34
CA ARG A 149 8.82 -6.36 -6.43
C ARG A 149 9.04 -4.85 -6.58
N VAL A 150 8.09 -4.18 -7.25
CA VAL A 150 8.07 -2.71 -7.34
C VAL A 150 7.83 -2.12 -5.96
N ILE A 151 8.66 -1.15 -5.57
CA ILE A 151 8.56 -0.41 -4.31
C ILE A 151 8.48 1.09 -4.59
N TRP A 152 7.93 1.84 -3.63
CA TRP A 152 8.10 3.28 -3.55
C TRP A 152 8.61 3.68 -2.18
N VAL A 153 9.19 4.87 -2.10
CA VAL A 153 9.64 5.48 -0.85
C VAL A 153 8.93 6.81 -0.64
N ASP A 154 8.62 7.13 0.61
CA ASP A 154 8.03 8.39 1.02
C ASP A 154 8.95 9.11 2.01
N MET A 155 9.10 10.42 1.82
CA MET A 155 10.06 11.26 2.54
C MET A 155 9.43 12.63 2.79
N GLU A 156 9.42 13.08 4.04
CA GLU A 156 8.88 14.40 4.39
C GLU A 156 9.93 15.27 5.08
N SER A 157 10.22 15.01 6.36
CA SER A 157 11.04 15.89 7.20
C SER A 157 12.48 16.07 6.70
N SER A 158 13.10 15.02 6.15
CA SER A 158 14.47 15.09 5.65
C SER A 158 14.61 15.91 4.36
N LEU A 159 13.50 16.16 3.64
CA LEU A 159 13.44 17.01 2.46
C LEU A 159 13.12 18.47 2.79
N ARG A 160 13.01 18.80 4.09
CA ARG A 160 12.78 20.15 4.56
C ARG A 160 14.07 20.82 5.04
N THR A 161 14.12 22.14 4.98
CA THR A 161 15.25 22.95 5.47
C THR A 161 14.72 24.14 6.26
N GLU A 162 15.20 24.27 7.50
CA GLU A 162 14.98 25.48 8.30
C GLU A 162 15.99 26.55 7.86
N LEU A 163 15.47 27.69 7.39
CA LEU A 163 16.27 28.85 7.02
C LEU A 163 16.74 29.62 8.26
N LEU A 164 17.75 30.47 8.10
CA LEU A 164 18.28 31.30 9.19
C LEU A 164 17.24 32.23 9.85
N ASP A 165 16.14 32.52 9.15
CA ASP A 165 15.02 33.32 9.66
C ASP A 165 13.90 32.47 10.30
N GLY A 166 14.13 31.17 10.50
CA GLY A 166 13.21 30.23 11.14
C GLY A 166 12.10 29.71 10.23
N ARG A 167 12.12 30.05 8.93
CA ARG A 167 11.15 29.46 7.98
C ARG A 167 11.52 28.02 7.65
N ASP A 168 10.53 27.14 7.71
CA ASP A 168 10.61 25.77 7.21
C ASP A 168 10.16 25.71 5.75
N ILE A 169 11.05 25.23 4.85
CA ILE A 169 10.78 25.13 3.41
C ILE A 169 11.03 23.72 2.89
N PHE A 170 10.28 23.34 1.86
CA PHE A 170 10.63 22.17 1.05
C PHE A 170 11.89 22.48 0.21
N ASP A 171 12.91 21.63 0.33
CA ASP A 171 14.20 21.81 -0.29
C ASP A 171 14.33 20.93 -1.55
N CYS A 172 14.11 21.55 -2.71
CA CYS A 172 14.21 20.86 -3.99
C CYS A 172 15.61 20.27 -4.24
N ASN A 173 16.68 20.82 -3.67
CA ASN A 173 18.02 20.25 -3.86
C ASN A 173 18.14 18.92 -3.14
N LYS A 174 17.59 18.80 -1.92
CA LYS A 174 17.54 17.52 -1.20
C LYS A 174 16.71 16.48 -1.94
N ALA A 175 15.56 16.89 -2.51
CA ALA A 175 14.75 15.99 -3.33
C ALA A 175 15.51 15.52 -4.59
N MET A 176 16.23 16.42 -5.26
CA MET A 176 17.03 16.07 -6.44
C MET A 176 18.17 15.09 -6.10
N LEU A 177 18.85 15.25 -4.97
CA LEU A 177 19.86 14.28 -4.52
C LEU A 177 19.28 12.86 -4.33
N CYS A 178 18.03 12.75 -3.87
CA CYS A 178 17.35 11.47 -3.76
C CYS A 178 17.08 10.86 -5.14
N VAL A 179 16.60 11.67 -6.10
CA VAL A 179 16.37 11.23 -7.49
C VAL A 179 17.68 10.77 -8.13
N GLU A 180 18.77 11.53 -7.98
CA GLU A 180 20.10 11.17 -8.48
C GLU A 180 20.58 9.84 -7.89
N THR A 181 20.35 9.61 -6.59
CA THR A 181 20.69 8.34 -5.92
C THR A 181 19.92 7.17 -6.53
N VAL A 182 18.60 7.31 -6.71
CA VAL A 182 17.74 6.27 -7.31
C VAL A 182 18.19 5.93 -8.74
N VAL A 183 18.48 6.95 -9.55
CA VAL A 183 18.97 6.77 -10.93
C VAL A 183 20.35 6.11 -10.95
N ALA A 184 21.27 6.54 -10.08
CA ALA A 184 22.62 5.97 -9.99
C ALA A 184 22.63 4.49 -9.56
N MET A 185 21.64 4.09 -8.75
CA MET A 185 21.42 2.69 -8.35
C MET A 185 20.78 1.84 -9.47
N GLY A 186 20.36 2.45 -10.58
CA GLY A 186 19.81 1.75 -11.74
C GLY A 186 18.33 1.39 -11.63
N TYR A 187 17.61 1.90 -10.61
CA TYR A 187 16.16 1.72 -10.50
C TYR A 187 15.48 2.27 -11.75
N GLN A 188 14.55 1.48 -12.28
CA GLN A 188 13.67 1.89 -13.37
C GLN A 188 12.33 2.35 -12.80
N PRO A 189 11.69 3.37 -13.39
CA PRO A 189 10.30 3.67 -13.06
C PRO A 189 9.44 2.41 -13.26
N GLY A 190 8.55 2.11 -12.30
CA GLY A 190 7.58 1.03 -12.47
C GLY A 190 6.75 1.24 -13.74
N LEU A 191 6.35 0.16 -14.43
CA LEU A 191 5.68 0.20 -15.75
C LEU A 191 4.43 1.12 -15.80
N ASP A 192 3.78 1.38 -14.67
CA ASP A 192 2.68 2.36 -14.53
C ASP A 192 3.09 3.84 -14.75
N TYR A 193 4.39 4.16 -14.78
CA TYR A 193 4.91 5.51 -15.05
C TYR A 193 5.08 5.81 -16.53
N ALA A 194 5.03 4.80 -17.40
CA ALA A 194 4.96 5.01 -18.83
C ALA A 194 3.53 5.48 -19.17
N HIS A 195 3.29 6.79 -19.11
CA HIS A 195 2.27 7.35 -19.97
C HIS A 195 2.72 7.07 -21.40
N ASP A 196 2.19 6.01 -21.99
CA ASP A 196 2.15 5.88 -23.43
C ASP A 196 1.56 7.20 -23.96
N ALA A 197 2.35 7.90 -24.77
CA ALA A 197 1.92 9.09 -25.48
C ALA A 197 0.70 8.82 -26.40
N ASP A 198 0.29 7.56 -26.54
CA ASP A 198 -0.75 7.07 -27.42
C ASP A 198 -1.84 6.23 -26.71
N GLY A 199 -2.30 6.63 -25.52
CA GLY A 199 -3.66 6.35 -25.03
C GLY A 199 -4.23 4.93 -25.16
N ALA A 200 -3.41 3.88 -25.16
CA ALA A 200 -3.85 2.50 -25.37
C ALA A 200 -3.44 1.65 -24.17
N ASN A 201 -4.39 1.46 -23.25
CA ASN A 201 -4.25 0.54 -22.12
C ASN A 201 -4.03 -0.89 -22.64
N LYS A 202 -2.77 -1.34 -22.70
CA LYS A 202 -2.44 -2.77 -22.85
C LYS A 202 -2.22 -3.34 -21.47
N THR A 203 -3.28 -3.90 -20.91
CA THR A 203 -3.21 -4.75 -19.71
C THR A 203 -2.31 -5.95 -19.99
N ASP A 204 -1.29 -6.14 -19.16
CA ASP A 204 -0.47 -7.34 -19.09
C ASP A 204 -1.34 -8.57 -18.72
N PRO A 205 -1.33 -9.67 -19.51
CA PRO A 205 -2.20 -10.82 -19.28
C PRO A 205 -1.69 -11.82 -18.23
N SER A 206 -0.66 -11.53 -17.43
CA SER A 206 -0.07 -12.54 -16.54
C SER A 206 -0.82 -12.83 -15.22
N TYR A 207 -2.14 -12.68 -15.18
CA TYR A 207 -2.98 -13.25 -14.12
C TYR A 207 -3.98 -14.24 -14.74
N VAL A 208 -3.52 -15.47 -14.99
CA VAL A 208 -4.40 -16.58 -15.39
C VAL A 208 -4.99 -17.18 -14.13
N GLY A 209 -6.13 -16.64 -13.72
CA GLY A 209 -7.05 -17.35 -12.84
C GLY A 209 -7.55 -18.60 -13.56
N THR A 210 -7.35 -19.76 -12.95
CA THR A 210 -7.89 -21.04 -13.42
C THR A 210 -9.40 -20.94 -13.59
N THR A 211 -9.88 -21.02 -14.83
CA THR A 211 -11.29 -21.20 -15.15
C THR A 211 -11.57 -22.68 -15.37
N ASP A 212 -12.39 -23.25 -14.49
CA ASP A 212 -13.10 -24.52 -14.69
C ASP A 212 -13.79 -24.53 -16.07
N SER A 213 -13.23 -25.27 -17.03
CA SER A 213 -13.96 -25.69 -18.24
C SER A 213 -13.35 -26.89 -18.97
N ASP A 214 -12.53 -27.71 -18.30
CA ASP A 214 -12.10 -29.01 -18.84
C ASP A 214 -12.98 -30.14 -18.27
N LEU A 215 -14.26 -30.12 -18.64
CA LEU A 215 -15.08 -31.33 -18.68
C LEU A 215 -15.38 -31.62 -20.15
N ALA A 216 -14.45 -32.35 -20.76
CA ALA A 216 -14.63 -32.92 -22.08
C ALA A 216 -15.61 -34.11 -22.00
N ASP A 217 -16.63 -34.04 -22.84
CA ASP A 217 -17.40 -35.19 -23.33
C ASP A 217 -16.48 -36.27 -23.92
N GLY A 218 -16.77 -37.54 -23.63
CA GLY A 218 -16.05 -38.68 -24.20
C GLY A 218 -16.59 -40.04 -23.75
N ALA A 219 -17.57 -40.53 -24.50
CA ALA A 219 -18.32 -41.79 -24.42
C ALA A 219 -17.61 -43.08 -23.93
N ASP A 220 -18.32 -43.79 -23.05
CA ASP A 220 -18.85 -45.16 -23.18
C ASP A 220 -17.99 -46.26 -23.88
N ALA A 221 -17.52 -47.24 -23.09
CA ALA A 221 -17.45 -48.67 -23.45
C ALA A 221 -16.98 -49.56 -22.28
N ASP A 222 -17.97 -50.19 -21.63
CA ASP A 222 -18.11 -51.63 -21.41
C ASP A 222 -17.20 -52.46 -20.46
N ALA A 223 -17.91 -53.33 -19.74
CA ALA A 223 -17.57 -54.66 -19.22
C ALA A 223 -16.52 -54.86 -18.08
N ALA A 224 -17.09 -55.07 -16.89
CA ALA A 224 -16.91 -56.27 -16.05
C ALA A 224 -15.48 -56.72 -15.65
N THR A 225 -15.23 -56.81 -14.33
CA THR A 225 -14.97 -58.10 -13.63
C THR A 225 -14.75 -57.89 -12.11
N ARG A 226 -15.53 -58.65 -11.32
CA ARG A 226 -15.34 -58.93 -9.88
C ARG A 226 -14.06 -59.74 -9.62
N LYS A 227 -13.28 -59.41 -8.57
CA LYS A 227 -12.68 -60.38 -7.61
C LYS A 227 -12.01 -59.64 -6.44
N LYS A 228 -12.56 -59.78 -5.23
CA LYS A 228 -12.03 -60.56 -4.09
C LYS A 228 -10.61 -60.16 -3.64
N MET A 229 -10.53 -59.43 -2.52
CA MET A 229 -9.39 -59.48 -1.60
C MET A 229 -9.80 -60.23 -0.33
N LYS A 230 -9.05 -61.29 -0.02
CA LYS A 230 -9.04 -62.03 1.25
C LYS A 230 -7.57 -62.29 1.57
N THR A 231 -7.24 -62.23 2.87
CA THR A 231 -5.97 -62.58 3.55
C THR A 231 -4.78 -61.67 3.23
N SER A 232 -4.05 -61.12 4.20
CA SER A 232 -3.69 -61.61 5.55
C SER A 232 -3.96 -60.60 6.66
#